data_AF-A0A9E5JF97-F1
#
_entry.id   AF-A0A9E5JF97-F1
#
_cell.length_a   1.000
_cell.length_b   1.000
_cell.length_c   1.000
_cell.angle_alpha   90.00
_cell.angle_beta   90.00
_cell.angle_gamma   90.00
#
_symmetry.space_group_name_H-M   'P 1'
#
loop_
_entity.id
_entity.type
_entity.pdbx_description
1 polymer ?
#
loop_
_entity_poly.entity_id
_entity_poly.type
_entity_poly.pdbx_seq_one_letter_code
_entity_poly.pdbx_strand_id
1 'polypeptide(L)'
;IRQAIGRALDQKASLIRIPGDRSANLRAALRQGSGDAEGLSAENAELHRLTTPVSLDKPIGDDGDATLGDLVPNHDMSPEEAVMSRASDDMLNKLLDTLDPRARYAVEARFGLFGGEKKSFREVGEDLGVTAEAARRLVSRAVESLQEDAPDYLTV
;
A
#
# COMPACT_ATOMS: atom_id res chain seq x y z
N ILE A 1 20.69 -10.11 -39.71
CA ILE A 1 21.00 -10.90 -38.49
C ILE A 1 21.34 -9.99 -37.29
N ARG A 2 22.39 -9.15 -37.37
CA ARG A 2 22.81 -8.26 -36.25
C ARG A 2 21.70 -7.36 -35.67
N GLN A 3 20.90 -6.72 -36.50
CA GLN A 3 19.78 -5.87 -36.05
C GLN A 3 18.68 -6.65 -35.31
N ALA A 4 18.40 -7.87 -35.73
CA ALA A 4 17.40 -8.72 -35.08
C ALA A 4 17.88 -9.20 -33.70
N ILE A 5 19.16 -9.56 -33.57
CA ILE A 5 19.79 -9.94 -32.30
C ILE A 5 19.82 -8.74 -31.33
N GLY A 6 20.20 -7.55 -31.81
CA GLY A 6 20.20 -6.33 -30.98
C GLY A 6 18.81 -6.04 -30.41
N ARG A 7 17.77 -6.04 -31.25
CA ARG A 7 16.38 -5.84 -30.80
C ARG A 7 15.92 -6.91 -29.82
N ALA A 8 16.30 -8.17 -30.02
CA ALA A 8 15.96 -9.25 -29.10
C ALA A 8 16.63 -9.07 -27.73
N LEU A 9 17.90 -8.67 -27.70
CA LEU A 9 18.61 -8.36 -26.46
C LEU A 9 18.00 -7.15 -25.75
N ASP A 10 17.60 -6.10 -26.47
CA ASP A 10 16.93 -4.92 -25.92
C ASP A 10 15.59 -5.26 -25.25
N GLN A 11 14.84 -6.19 -25.83
CA GLN A 11 13.50 -6.53 -25.36
C GLN A 11 13.45 -7.63 -24.30
N LYS A 12 14.44 -8.54 -24.28
CA LYS A 12 14.35 -9.80 -23.51
C LYS A 12 15.54 -10.09 -22.59
N ALA A 13 16.61 -9.29 -22.61
CA ALA A 13 17.82 -9.62 -21.84
C ALA A 13 17.81 -9.12 -20.38
N SER A 14 16.84 -8.30 -19.97
CA SER A 14 16.75 -7.81 -18.59
C SER A 14 15.44 -8.22 -17.94
N LEU A 15 15.51 -8.53 -16.65
CA LEU A 15 14.34 -8.81 -15.81
C LEU A 15 13.42 -7.60 -15.71
N ILE A 16 13.98 -6.39 -15.75
CA ILE A 16 13.21 -5.14 -15.83
C ILE A 16 13.26 -4.62 -17.26
N ARG A 17 12.09 -4.49 -17.90
CA ARG A 17 12.00 -4.01 -19.28
C ARG A 17 12.32 -2.53 -19.37
N ILE A 18 13.25 -2.17 -20.25
CA ILE A 18 13.62 -0.79 -20.57
C ILE A 18 13.30 -0.46 -22.04
N PRO A 19 12.87 0.77 -22.37
CA PRO A 19 12.76 1.24 -23.75
C PRO A 19 14.06 1.08 -24.57
N GLY A 20 13.92 0.80 -25.86
CA GLY A 20 15.05 0.39 -26.71
C GLY A 20 16.18 1.42 -26.79
N ASP A 21 15.85 2.70 -26.94
CA ASP A 21 16.79 3.83 -26.97
C ASP A 21 17.61 3.93 -25.67
N ARG A 22 16.96 3.81 -24.51
CA ARG A 22 17.59 3.83 -23.18
C ARG A 22 18.51 2.63 -22.98
N SER A 23 18.06 1.44 -23.39
CA SER A 23 18.85 0.21 -23.31
C SER A 23 20.09 0.23 -24.23
N ALA A 24 19.96 0.84 -25.42
CA ALA A 24 21.05 0.99 -26.37
C ALA A 24 22.10 1.99 -25.86
N ASN A 25 21.64 3.11 -25.30
CA ASN A 25 22.49 4.14 -24.69
C ASN A 25 23.26 3.60 -23.47
N LEU A 26 22.57 2.90 -22.56
CA LEU A 26 23.21 2.28 -21.40
C LEU A 26 24.30 1.29 -21.81
N ARG A 27 24.02 0.41 -22.78
CA ARG A 27 25.05 -0.53 -23.28
C ARG A 27 26.20 0.17 -23.98
N ALA A 28 25.94 1.27 -24.68
CA ALA A 28 27.01 2.06 -25.29
C ALA A 28 27.91 2.67 -24.22
N ALA A 29 27.33 3.21 -23.15
CA ALA A 29 28.07 3.76 -22.01
C ALA A 29 28.89 2.70 -21.26
N LEU A 30 28.31 1.53 -20.97
CA LEU A 30 29.01 0.41 -20.32
C LEU A 30 30.15 -0.16 -21.16
N ARG A 31 30.06 -0.11 -22.49
CA ARG A 31 31.16 -0.51 -23.39
C ARG A 31 32.29 0.52 -23.45
N GLN A 32 32.00 1.78 -23.16
CA GLN A 32 33.01 2.84 -23.12
C GLN A 32 33.75 2.85 -21.78
N GLY A 33 33.07 2.47 -20.70
CA GLY A 33 33.70 2.11 -19.42
C GLY A 33 34.26 0.68 -19.43
N SER A 34 35.01 0.32 -18.39
CA SER A 34 35.63 -1.01 -18.20
C SER A 34 34.62 -2.16 -17.98
N GLY A 35 33.33 -1.95 -18.28
CA GLY A 35 32.23 -2.84 -17.92
C GLY A 35 31.58 -2.53 -16.57
N ASP A 36 32.20 -1.65 -15.76
CA ASP A 36 31.69 -1.24 -14.46
C ASP A 36 30.86 0.05 -14.53
N ALA A 37 30.04 0.31 -13.52
CA ALA A 37 29.22 1.51 -13.42
C ALA A 37 30.04 2.81 -13.21
N GLU A 38 31.36 2.69 -13.02
CA GLU A 38 32.26 3.82 -12.87
C GLU A 38 32.35 4.63 -14.16
N GLY A 39 32.05 5.93 -14.08
CA GLY A 39 32.06 6.84 -15.23
C GLY A 39 30.74 6.93 -16.01
N LEU A 40 29.68 6.25 -15.58
CA LEU A 40 28.34 6.46 -16.14
C LEU A 40 27.77 7.83 -15.72
N SER A 41 26.95 8.42 -16.60
CA SER A 41 26.09 9.54 -16.18
C SER A 41 25.13 9.09 -15.07
N ALA A 42 24.68 10.02 -14.23
CA ALA A 42 23.76 9.70 -13.12
C ALA A 42 22.54 8.89 -13.57
N GLU A 43 21.97 9.25 -14.72
CA GLU A 43 20.86 8.55 -15.35
C GLU A 43 21.22 7.11 -15.79
N ASN A 44 22.37 6.90 -16.42
CA ASN A 44 22.80 5.56 -16.81
C ASN A 44 23.18 4.71 -15.60
N ALA A 45 23.76 5.30 -14.55
CA ALA A 45 24.06 4.61 -13.31
C ALA A 45 22.79 4.13 -12.59
N GLU A 46 21.72 4.94 -12.59
CA GLU A 46 20.42 4.53 -12.09
C GLU A 46 19.80 3.40 -12.91
N LEU A 47 19.79 3.52 -14.24
CA LEU A 47 19.28 2.46 -15.11
C LEU A 47 20.07 1.15 -14.97
N HIS A 48 21.39 1.25 -14.77
CA HIS A 48 22.25 0.09 -14.50
C HIS A 48 21.87 -0.63 -13.20
N ARG A 49 21.65 0.12 -12.11
CA ARG A 49 21.22 -0.44 -10.81
C ARG A 49 19.87 -1.14 -10.91
N LEU A 50 18.92 -0.56 -11.65
CA LEU A 50 17.60 -1.16 -11.84
C LEU A 50 17.64 -2.44 -12.70
N THR A 51 18.52 -2.49 -13.71
CA THR A 51 18.58 -3.64 -14.65
C THR A 51 19.49 -4.78 -14.23
N THR A 52 20.22 -4.61 -13.13
CA THR A 52 21.15 -5.61 -12.59
C THR A 52 20.68 -6.07 -11.20
N PRO A 53 19.54 -6.78 -11.11
CA PRO A 53 19.05 -7.28 -9.83
C PRO A 53 20.00 -8.33 -9.27
N VAL A 54 20.09 -8.39 -7.95
CA VAL A 54 20.83 -9.42 -7.23
C VAL A 54 19.90 -10.61 -6.98
N SER A 55 20.41 -11.84 -7.15
CA SER A 55 19.63 -13.04 -6.86
C SER A 55 19.32 -13.14 -5.37
N LEU A 56 18.08 -13.50 -5.02
CA LEU A 56 17.70 -13.82 -3.64
C LEU A 56 18.33 -15.14 -3.16
N ASP A 57 18.64 -16.06 -4.07
CA ASP A 57 19.33 -17.33 -3.76
C ASP A 57 20.84 -17.13 -3.52
N LYS A 58 21.34 -15.89 -3.60
CA LYS A 58 22.75 -15.61 -3.35
C LYS A 58 23.05 -15.94 -1.88
N PRO A 59 24.03 -16.81 -1.57
CA PRO A 59 24.42 -17.09 -0.20
C PRO A 59 25.04 -15.86 0.45
N ILE A 60 24.79 -15.68 1.75
CA ILE A 60 25.27 -14.60 2.60
C ILE A 60 25.98 -15.20 3.82
N GLY A 61 27.11 -14.61 4.20
CA GLY A 61 27.97 -15.12 5.27
C GLY A 61 28.97 -16.18 4.80
N ASP A 62 29.95 -16.50 5.66
CA ASP A 62 31.06 -17.40 5.32
C ASP A 62 30.64 -18.89 5.32
N ASP A 63 29.60 -19.23 6.09
CA ASP A 63 29.11 -20.61 6.24
C ASP A 63 28.10 -21.01 5.15
N GLY A 64 27.56 -20.05 4.39
CA GLY A 64 26.65 -20.31 3.27
C GLY A 64 25.24 -20.82 3.63
N ASP A 65 24.92 -20.92 4.92
CA ASP A 65 23.65 -21.45 5.44
C ASP A 65 22.45 -20.50 5.26
N ALA A 66 22.70 -19.21 4.98
CA ALA A 66 21.66 -18.21 4.76
C ALA A 66 21.73 -17.63 3.35
N THR A 67 20.59 -17.39 2.74
CA THR A 67 20.46 -16.71 1.46
C THR A 67 20.06 -15.24 1.66
N LEU A 68 20.25 -14.41 0.63
CA LEU A 68 19.76 -13.02 0.65
C LEU A 68 18.24 -12.97 0.86
N GLY A 69 17.50 -13.94 0.31
CA GLY A 69 16.05 -14.07 0.48
C GLY A 69 15.61 -14.25 1.94
N ASP A 70 16.38 -14.99 2.74
CA ASP A 70 16.06 -15.25 4.16
C ASP A 70 16.14 -13.98 5.03
N LEU A 71 16.83 -12.94 4.54
CA LEU A 71 16.99 -11.66 5.23
C LEU A 71 15.96 -10.61 4.80
N VAL A 72 15.17 -10.87 3.77
CA VAL A 72 14.15 -9.93 3.30
C VAL A 72 12.94 -10.04 4.23
N PRO A 73 12.63 -8.99 5.03
CA PRO A 73 11.46 -9.03 5.89
C PRO A 73 10.19 -9.06 5.05
N ASN A 74 9.21 -9.85 5.50
CA ASN A 74 7.88 -9.77 4.94
C ASN A 74 7.21 -8.47 5.44
N HIS A 75 6.48 -7.78 4.55
CA HIS A 75 5.70 -6.60 4.86
C HIS A 75 4.23 -6.92 5.17
N ASP A 76 3.89 -8.21 5.22
CA ASP A 76 2.58 -8.66 5.69
C ASP A 76 2.37 -8.30 7.16
N MET A 77 1.11 -8.07 7.50
CA MET A 77 0.69 -7.78 8.87
C MET A 77 1.05 -8.95 9.79
N SER A 78 1.68 -8.66 10.92
CA SER A 78 2.00 -9.67 11.93
C SER A 78 0.71 -10.22 12.57
N PRO A 79 0.75 -11.44 13.14
CA PRO A 79 -0.40 -11.98 13.86
C PRO A 79 -0.88 -11.09 15.00
N GLU A 80 0.04 -10.41 15.70
CA GLU A 80 -0.28 -9.46 16.77
C GLU A 80 -1.04 -8.24 16.23
N GLU A 81 -0.54 -7.61 15.16
CA GLU A 81 -1.21 -6.50 14.50
C GLU A 81 -2.60 -6.91 13.98
N ALA A 82 -2.73 -8.12 13.43
CA ALA A 82 -4.00 -8.64 12.95
C ALA A 82 -5.01 -8.83 14.09
N VAL A 83 -4.57 -9.32 15.25
CA VAL A 83 -5.42 -9.45 16.45
C VAL A 83 -5.82 -8.08 16.99
N MET A 84 -4.88 -7.13 17.08
CA MET A 84 -5.18 -5.77 17.55
C MET A 84 -6.14 -5.03 16.62
N SER A 85 -6.00 -5.19 15.30
CA SER A 85 -6.93 -4.62 14.32
C SER A 85 -8.34 -5.19 14.53
N ARG A 86 -8.48 -6.51 14.67
CA ARG A 86 -9.78 -7.15 14.94
C ARG A 86 -10.38 -6.71 16.26
N ALA A 87 -9.58 -6.63 17.32
CA ALA A 87 -10.05 -6.17 18.62
C ALA A 87 -10.56 -4.72 18.55
N SER A 88 -9.89 -3.88 17.76
CA SER A 88 -10.32 -2.49 17.52
C SER A 88 -11.65 -2.42 16.76
N ASP A 89 -11.82 -3.27 15.74
CA ASP A 89 -13.07 -3.36 14.97
C ASP A 89 -14.24 -3.87 15.85
N ASP A 90 -14.00 -4.89 16.67
CA ASP A 90 -14.99 -5.43 17.61
C ASP A 90 -15.42 -4.37 18.63
N MET A 91 -14.46 -3.60 19.14
CA MET A 91 -14.71 -2.52 20.08
C MET A 91 -15.52 -1.39 19.44
N LEU A 92 -15.17 -0.99 18.23
CA LEU A 92 -15.93 0.00 17.46
C LEU A 92 -17.37 -0.47 17.22
N ASN A 93 -17.56 -1.75 16.87
CA ASN A 93 -18.91 -2.31 16.68
C ASN A 93 -19.74 -2.28 17.96
N LYS A 94 -19.15 -2.63 19.12
CA LYS A 94 -19.83 -2.55 20.42
C LYS A 94 -20.25 -1.13 20.79
N LEU A 95 -19.41 -0.15 20.48
CA LEU A 95 -19.75 1.27 20.67
C LEU A 95 -20.90 1.69 19.73
N LEU A 96 -20.84 1.28 18.46
CA LEU A 96 -21.91 1.58 17.51
C LEU A 96 -23.24 0.89 17.87
N ASP A 97 -23.21 -0.24 18.59
CA ASP A 97 -24.40 -0.93 19.10
C ASP A 97 -25.15 -0.12 20.19
N THR A 98 -24.52 0.88 20.82
CA THR A 98 -25.22 1.75 21.80
C THR A 98 -26.14 2.76 21.13
N LEU A 99 -25.88 3.08 19.86
CA LEU A 99 -26.68 4.00 19.08
C LEU A 99 -27.97 3.35 18.61
N ASP A 100 -29.02 4.18 18.44
CA ASP A 100 -30.20 3.72 17.74
C ASP A 100 -29.86 3.35 16.28
N PRO A 101 -30.59 2.40 15.65
CA PRO A 101 -30.25 1.90 14.32
C PRO A 101 -30.13 2.98 13.23
N ARG A 102 -30.88 4.07 13.38
CA ARG A 102 -30.88 5.19 12.43
C ARG A 102 -29.65 6.06 12.61
N ALA A 103 -29.26 6.35 13.85
CA ALA A 103 -28.02 7.05 14.18
C ALA A 103 -26.78 6.24 13.79
N ARG A 104 -26.77 4.94 14.08
CA ARG A 104 -25.70 4.01 13.65
C ARG A 104 -25.49 4.06 12.15
N TYR A 105 -26.54 3.87 11.36
CA TYR A 105 -26.47 3.95 9.90
C TYR A 105 -25.89 5.29 9.44
N ALA A 106 -26.36 6.41 10.01
CA ALA A 106 -25.88 7.73 9.64
C ALA A 106 -24.38 7.92 9.88
N VAL A 107 -23.85 7.40 11.00
CA VAL A 107 -22.43 7.44 11.35
C VAL A 107 -21.63 6.52 10.43
N GLU A 108 -22.03 5.25 10.29
CA GLU A 108 -21.34 4.27 9.45
C GLU A 108 -21.22 4.75 8.00
N ALA A 109 -22.32 5.23 7.42
CA ALA A 109 -22.36 5.76 6.06
C ALA A 109 -21.54 7.04 5.90
N ARG A 110 -21.54 7.93 6.89
CA ARG A 110 -20.80 9.21 6.82
C ARG A 110 -19.29 8.98 6.84
N PHE A 111 -18.82 8.04 7.66
CA PHE A 111 -17.40 7.78 7.87
C PHE A 111 -16.86 6.62 7.02
N GLY A 112 -17.72 5.90 6.30
CA GLY A 112 -17.34 4.78 5.44
C GLY A 112 -16.94 3.54 6.25
N LEU A 113 -17.50 3.39 7.46
CA LEU A 113 -17.22 2.25 8.34
C LEU A 113 -17.80 0.94 7.77
N PHE A 114 -18.80 1.06 6.90
CA PHE A 114 -19.35 -0.03 6.13
C PHE A 114 -19.04 0.16 4.64
N GLY A 115 -18.21 -0.71 4.07
CA GLY A 115 -17.88 -0.69 2.63
C GLY A 115 -16.81 0.33 2.20
N GLY A 116 -16.25 1.13 3.11
CA GLY A 116 -15.09 2.00 2.85
C GLY A 116 -15.38 3.34 2.14
N GLU A 117 -16.60 3.53 1.63
CA GLU A 117 -16.98 4.76 0.92
C GLU A 117 -17.66 5.76 1.86
N LYS A 118 -17.11 6.98 1.94
CA LYS A 118 -17.66 8.07 2.77
C LYS A 118 -18.77 8.79 2.01
N LYS A 119 -20.00 8.76 2.55
CA LYS A 119 -21.12 9.53 2.01
C LYS A 119 -21.14 10.97 2.52
N SER A 120 -21.67 11.89 1.72
CA SER A 120 -21.99 13.26 2.13
C SER A 120 -23.26 13.30 2.99
N PHE A 121 -23.46 14.37 3.77
CA PHE A 121 -24.69 14.53 4.56
C PHE A 121 -25.96 14.58 3.69
N ARG A 122 -25.84 15.01 2.43
CA ARG A 122 -26.94 14.98 1.47
C ARG A 122 -27.33 13.54 1.13
N GLU A 123 -26.36 12.71 0.77
CA GLU A 123 -26.58 11.29 0.45
C GLU A 123 -27.09 10.50 1.65
N VAL A 124 -26.50 10.73 2.83
CA VAL A 124 -26.99 10.13 4.09
C VAL A 124 -28.42 10.58 4.39
N GLY A 125 -28.74 11.85 4.13
CA GLY A 125 -30.10 12.38 4.29
C GLY A 125 -31.10 11.77 3.31
N GLU A 126 -30.72 11.63 2.04
CA GLU A 126 -31.52 10.97 1.00
C GLU A 126 -31.84 9.53 1.39
N ASP A 127 -30.84 8.75 1.82
CA ASP A 127 -31.03 7.36 2.27
C ASP A 127 -31.97 7.25 3.49
N LEU A 128 -31.93 8.23 4.38
CA LEU A 128 -32.74 8.28 5.61
C LEU A 128 -34.09 9.00 5.45
N GLY A 129 -34.39 9.54 4.25
CA GLY A 129 -35.59 10.33 4.00
C GLY A 129 -35.67 11.63 4.80
N VAL A 130 -34.52 12.28 5.07
CA VAL A 130 -34.43 13.56 5.80
C VAL A 130 -33.57 14.58 5.07
N THR A 131 -33.64 15.83 5.52
CA THR A 131 -32.79 16.88 4.98
C THR A 131 -31.32 16.64 5.34
N ALA A 132 -30.41 17.17 4.50
CA ALA A 132 -28.97 17.11 4.77
C ALA A 132 -28.58 17.69 6.14
N GLU A 133 -29.25 18.76 6.57
CA GLU A 133 -29.02 19.39 7.86
C GLU A 133 -29.51 18.51 9.03
N ALA A 134 -30.64 17.83 8.88
CA ALA A 134 -31.11 16.87 9.86
C ALA A 134 -30.15 15.67 9.98
N ALA A 135 -29.65 15.16 8.86
CA ALA A 135 -28.62 14.11 8.84
C ALA A 135 -27.33 14.58 9.54
N ARG A 136 -26.87 15.81 9.27
CA ARG A 136 -25.72 16.42 9.95
C ARG A 136 -25.92 16.44 11.47
N ARG A 137 -27.06 16.95 11.94
CA ARG A 137 -27.38 17.01 13.38
C ARG A 137 -27.50 15.63 14.01
N LEU A 138 -28.01 14.65 13.28
CA LEU A 138 -28.09 13.26 13.74
C LEU A 138 -26.69 12.69 13.96
N VAL A 139 -25.81 12.82 12.97
CA VAL A 139 -24.42 12.36 13.08
C VAL A 139 -23.67 13.09 14.20
N SER A 140 -23.80 14.42 14.30
CA SER A 140 -23.12 15.18 15.36
C SER A 140 -23.52 14.71 16.76
N ARG A 141 -24.82 14.53 17.02
CA ARG A 141 -25.31 14.03 18.31
C ARG A 141 -24.87 12.59 18.58
N ALA A 142 -24.89 11.73 17.56
CA ALA A 142 -24.44 10.36 17.70
C ALA A 142 -22.95 10.28 18.06
N VAL A 143 -22.10 11.08 17.40
CA VAL A 143 -20.66 11.14 17.69
C VAL A 143 -20.39 11.69 19.09
N GLU A 144 -21.16 12.69 19.54
CA GLU A 144 -21.08 13.21 20.91
C GLU A 144 -21.42 12.12 21.94
N SER A 145 -22.54 11.40 21.74
CA SER A 145 -22.92 10.26 22.58
C SER A 145 -21.84 9.16 22.61
N LEU A 146 -21.25 8.82 21.46
CA LEU A 146 -20.16 7.84 21.40
C LEU A 146 -18.92 8.30 22.18
N GLN A 147 -18.64 9.60 22.24
CA GLN A 147 -17.51 10.13 23.03
C GLN A 147 -17.78 10.03 24.54
N GLU A 148 -19.04 10.19 24.96
CA GLU A 148 -19.45 10.02 26.35
C GLU A 148 -19.41 8.54 26.77
N ASP A 149 -19.82 7.62 25.89
CA ASP A 149 -19.84 6.18 26.14
C ASP A 149 -18.43 5.53 26.03
N ALA A 150 -17.52 6.12 25.24
CA ALA A 150 -16.19 5.56 24.94
C ALA A 150 -15.36 5.09 26.15
N PRO A 151 -15.31 5.81 27.29
CA PRO A 151 -14.53 5.39 28.47
C PRO A 151 -14.95 4.02 29.02
N ASP A 152 -16.23 3.68 28.95
CA ASP A 152 -16.77 2.42 29.47
C ASP A 152 -16.32 1.21 28.63
N TYR A 153 -15.93 1.45 27.37
CA TYR A 153 -15.46 0.41 26.46
C TYR A 153 -13.93 0.40 26.30
N LEU A 154 -13.24 1.52 26.61
CA LEU A 154 -11.78 1.66 26.53
C LEU A 154 -11.06 1.18 27.79
N THR A 155 -11.79 0.79 28.83
CA THR A 155 -11.19 0.28 30.07
C THR A 155 -10.93 -1.23 29.94
N VAL A 156 -9.76 -1.59 29.42
CA VAL A 156 -9.12 -2.91 29.56
C VAL A 156 -7.70 -2.73 30.05
#